data_AF-A0A7M1AWK0-F1
#
_entry.id   AF-A0A7M1AWK0-F1
#
_cell.length_a   1.000
_cell.length_b   1.000
_cell.length_c   1.000
_cell.angle_alpha   90.00
_cell.angle_beta   90.00
_cell.angle_gamma   90.00
#
_symmetry.space_group_name_H-M   'P 1'
#
loop_
_entity.id
_entity.type
_entity.pdbx_description
1 polymer ?
#
loop_
_entity_poly.entity_id
_entity_poly.type
_entity_poly.pdbx_seq_one_letter_code
_entity_poly.pdbx_strand_id
1 'polypeptide(L)' 'MKGSYTNWDLIADVFKKEKRPLGVKEIWDIAVKLGLDKKTNNSGKTPWNSLHSMFNYRKKIGNDEYIQVGKKWLPKSLKI' A
#
# COMPACT_ATOMS: atom_id res chain seq x y z
N MET A 1 -4.47 20.58 6.69
CA MET A 1 -3.82 20.53 5.36
C MET A 1 -3.50 19.06 5.06
N LYS A 2 -4.06 18.46 4.00
CA LYS A 2 -3.60 17.12 3.58
C LYS A 2 -2.20 17.30 3.02
N GLY A 3 -1.19 16.79 3.73
CA GLY A 3 0.20 16.79 3.27
C GLY A 3 0.37 16.06 1.95
N SER A 4 1.55 16.20 1.34
CA SER A 4 1.91 15.57 0.06
C SER A 4 1.48 14.11 0.00
N TYR A 5 0.88 13.70 -1.12
CA TYR A 5 0.38 12.35 -1.32
C TYR A 5 1.51 11.31 -1.17
N THR A 6 1.34 10.39 -0.23
CA THR A 6 2.35 9.41 0.15
C THR A 6 2.08 8.03 -0.44
N ASN A 7 3.07 7.14 -0.37
CA ASN A 7 2.88 5.73 -0.73
C ASN A 7 1.80 5.04 0.11
N TRP A 8 1.54 5.50 1.35
CA TRP A 8 0.46 4.97 2.18
C TRP A 8 -0.91 5.39 1.70
N ASP A 9 -1.06 6.62 1.21
CA ASP A 9 -2.31 7.08 0.60
C ASP A 9 -2.61 6.26 -0.66
N LEU A 10 -1.58 5.95 -1.45
CA LEU A 10 -1.68 5.05 -2.60
C LEU A 10 -2.13 3.65 -2.20
N ILE A 11 -1.50 3.04 -1.20
CA ILE A 11 -1.90 1.72 -0.69
C ILE A 11 -3.36 1.75 -0.23
N ALA A 12 -3.74 2.76 0.56
CA ALA A 12 -5.08 2.90 1.10
C ALA A 12 -6.13 3.04 -0.02
N ASP A 13 -5.86 3.86 -1.03
CA ASP A 13 -6.78 4.06 -2.16
C ASP A 13 -6.92 2.81 -3.02
N VAL A 14 -5.84 2.04 -3.22
CA VAL A 14 -5.92 0.73 -3.89
C VAL A 14 -6.83 -0.22 -3.11
N PHE A 15 -6.64 -0.35 -1.79
CA PHE A 15 -7.47 -1.25 -0.99
C PHE A 15 -8.93 -0.80 -0.89
N LYS A 16 -9.22 0.51 -0.89
CA LYS A 16 -10.59 1.02 -0.97
C LYS A 16 -11.31 0.58 -2.25
N LYS A 17 -10.58 0.46 -3.36
CA LYS A 17 -11.12 0.02 -4.66
C LYS A 17 -11.29 -1.49 -4.73
N GLU A 18 -10.25 -2.24 -4.36
CA GLU A 18 -10.21 -3.69 -4.56
C GLU A 18 -10.89 -4.51 -3.45
N LYS A 19 -10.95 -3.96 -2.23
CA LYS A 19 -11.56 -4.58 -1.04
C LYS A 19 -11.20 -6.05 -0.79
N ARG A 20 -10.00 -6.48 -1.17
CA ARG A 20 -9.50 -7.86 -1.03
C ARG A 20 -8.04 -7.87 -0.56
N PRO A 21 -7.53 -9.00 -0.04
CA PRO A 21 -6.11 -9.13 0.26
C PRO A 21 -5.28 -9.04 -1.04
N LEU A 22 -4.24 -8.20 -1.02
CA LEU A 22 -3.37 -7.95 -2.17
C LEU A 22 -1.90 -8.19 -1.82
N GLY A 23 -1.16 -8.82 -2.72
CA GLY A 23 0.28 -8.86 -2.67
C GLY A 23 0.88 -7.48 -2.98
N VAL A 24 2.10 -7.22 -2.51
CA VAL A 24 2.77 -5.93 -2.71
C VAL A 24 2.92 -5.56 -4.19
N LYS A 25 3.19 -6.55 -5.05
CA LYS A 25 3.22 -6.37 -6.50
C LYS A 25 1.83 -6.03 -7.07
N GLU A 26 0.78 -6.73 -6.62
CA GLU A 26 -0.60 -6.44 -7.04
C GLU A 26 -1.00 -5.01 -6.65
N ILE A 27 -0.65 -4.56 -5.45
CA ILE A 27 -0.93 -3.19 -4.99
C ILE A 27 -0.30 -2.17 -5.95
N TRP A 28 0.96 -2.39 -6.33
CA TRP A 28 1.66 -1.51 -7.25
C TRP A 28 1.06 -1.51 -8.65
N ASP A 29 0.81 -2.70 -9.23
CA ASP A 29 0.25 -2.83 -10.57
C ASP A 29 -1.13 -2.15 -10.66
N ILE A 30 -1.96 -2.26 -9.61
CA ILE A 30 -3.27 -1.61 -9.54
C ILE A 30 -3.11 -0.10 -9.36
N ALA A 31 -2.17 0.35 -8.53
CA ALA A 31 -1.89 1.77 -8.36
C ALA A 31 -1.46 2.46 -9.67
N VAL A 32 -0.61 1.80 -10.46
CA VAL A 32 -0.18 2.28 -11.79
C VAL A 32 -1.37 2.30 -12.75
N LYS A 33 -2.21 1.26 -12.78
CA LYS A 33 -3.45 1.24 -13.58
C LYS A 33 -4.40 2.38 -13.20
N LEU A 34 -4.45 2.77 -11.93
CA LEU A 34 -5.26 3.86 -11.42
C LEU A 34 -4.59 5.24 -11.54
N GLY A 35 -3.36 5.33 -12.06
CA GLY A 35 -2.60 6.57 -12.18
C GLY A 35 -2.23 7.21 -10.83
N LEU A 36 -2.22 6.44 -9.76
CA LEU A 36 -1.89 6.90 -8.41
C LEU A 36 -0.37 7.07 -8.23
N ASP A 37 0.42 6.34 -9.01
CA ASP A 37 1.88 6.49 -9.10
C ASP A 37 2.29 7.90 -9.54
N LYS A 38 1.49 8.55 -10.39
CA LYS A 38 1.72 9.93 -10.84
C LYS A 38 1.41 10.99 -9.78
N LYS A 39 0.63 10.61 -8.75
CA LYS A 39 0.28 11.50 -7.64
C LYS A 39 1.36 11.52 -6.57
N THR A 40 2.15 10.46 -6.44
CA THR A 40 3.34 10.49 -5.59
C THR A 40 4.44 11.22 -6.35
N ASN A 41 5.18 12.11 -5.69
CA ASN A 41 6.33 12.79 -6.30
C ASN A 41 7.55 11.86 -6.45
N ASN A 42 7.30 10.58 -6.74
CA ASN A 42 8.28 9.52 -6.69
C ASN A 42 8.96 9.39 -8.05
N SER A 43 9.80 10.37 -8.40
CA SER A 43 10.48 10.52 -9.69
C SER A 43 11.63 9.52 -9.95
N GLY A 44 11.47 8.23 -9.64
CA GLY A 44 12.34 7.23 -10.29
C GLY A 44 12.81 6.00 -9.50
N LYS A 45 12.35 5.75 -8.27
CA LYS A 45 12.63 4.46 -7.62
C LYS A 45 11.42 3.95 -6.84
N THR A 46 10.63 3.08 -7.46
CA THR A 46 9.73 2.21 -6.67
C THR A 46 9.77 0.78 -7.19
N PRO A 47 10.67 -0.06 -6.67
CA PRO A 47 10.47 -1.48 -6.71
C PRO A 47 9.46 -1.82 -5.61
N TRP A 48 8.49 -2.67 -5.89
CA TRP A 48 7.69 -3.45 -4.92
C TRP A 48 8.43 -3.83 -3.62
N ASN A 49 9.76 -3.99 -3.66
CA ASN A 49 10.61 -4.18 -2.49
C ASN A 49 10.49 -3.05 -1.44
N SER A 50 10.40 -1.78 -1.85
CA SER A 50 10.25 -0.65 -0.93
C SER A 50 8.91 -0.71 -0.19
N LEU A 51 7.83 -1.03 -0.90
CA LEU A 51 6.52 -1.25 -0.28
C LEU A 51 6.56 -2.44 0.69
N HIS A 52 7.26 -3.52 0.33
CA HIS A 52 7.42 -4.68 1.21
C HIS A 52 8.18 -4.32 2.49
N SER A 53 9.29 -3.58 2.39
CA SER A 53 10.03 -3.07 3.55
C SER A 53 9.19 -2.12 4.41
N MET A 54 8.36 -1.27 3.80
CA MET A 54 7.45 -0.37 4.51
C MET A 54 6.43 -1.14 5.36
N PHE A 55 5.80 -2.18 4.80
CA PHE A 55 4.88 -3.04 5.55
C PHE A 55 5.58 -3.74 6.72
N ASN A 56 6.77 -4.31 6.47
CA ASN A 56 7.53 -5.00 7.51
C ASN A 56 7.99 -4.04 8.63
N TYR A 57 8.42 -2.83 8.27
CA TYR A 57 8.80 -1.80 9.23
C TYR A 57 7.60 -1.38 10.10
N ARG A 58 6.44 -1.14 9.49
CA ARG A 58 5.22 -0.79 10.24
C ARG A 58 4.79 -1.89 11.20
N LYS A 59 4.83 -3.14 10.74
CA LYS A 59 4.59 -4.32 11.58
C LYS A 59 5.54 -4.35 12.78
N LYS A 60 6.83 -4.02 12.58
CA LYS A 60 7.84 -4.00 13.65
C LYS A 60 7.57 -2.92 14.70
N ILE A 61 7.11 -1.74 14.31
CA ILE A 61 6.77 -0.64 15.23
C ILE A 61 5.37 -0.78 15.86
N GLY A 62 4.66 -1.89 15.62
CA GLY A 62 3.32 -2.12 16.16
C GLY A 62 2.21 -1.34 15.45
N ASN A 63 2.47 -0.74 14.28
CA ASN A 63 1.42 -0.19 13.45
C ASN A 63 0.74 -1.33 12.69
N ASP A 64 -0.48 -1.65 13.11
CA ASP A 64 -1.24 -2.82 12.73
C ASP A 64 -2.42 -2.49 11.78
N GLU A 65 -2.41 -1.30 11.15
CA GLU A 65 -3.44 -0.86 10.19
C GLU A 65 -3.62 -1.87 9.05
N TYR A 66 -2.57 -2.62 8.72
CA TYR A 66 -2.56 -3.70 7.75
C TYR A 66 -2.08 -5.00 8.39
N ILE A 67 -2.83 -6.07 8.16
CA ILE A 67 -2.48 -7.42 8.59
C ILE A 67 -1.95 -8.23 7.40
N GLN A 68 -1.00 -9.10 7.70
CA GLN A 68 -0.46 -10.04 6.73
C GLN A 68 -1.35 -11.30 6.69
N VAL A 69 -1.90 -11.61 5.51
CA VAL A 69 -2.69 -12.81 5.23
C VAL A 69 -1.91 -13.66 4.23
N GLY A 70 -1.14 -14.61 4.74
CA GLY A 70 -0.18 -15.38 3.94
C GLY A 70 0.91 -14.49 3.33
N LYS A 71 1.02 -14.48 1.99
CA LYS A 71 1.95 -13.60 1.24
C LYS A 71 1.34 -12.25 0.85
N LYS A 72 0.10 -11.97 1.29
CA LYS A 72 -0.68 -10.77 0.95
C LYS A 72 -0.93 -9.91 2.19
N TRP A 73 -1.41 -8.69 1.95
CA TRP A 73 -1.77 -7.70 2.95
C TRP A 73 -3.25 -7.35 2.85
N LEU A 74 -3.88 -7.08 3.99
CA LEU A 74 -5.27 -6.63 4.08
C LEU A 74 -5.37 -5.53 5.15
N PRO A 75 -6.07 -4.40 4.88
CA PRO A 75 -6.37 -3.41 5.90
C PRO A 75 -7.29 -4.00 6.97
N LYS A 76 -7.04 -3.70 8.25
CA LYS A 76 -7.96 -4.08 9.33
C LYS A 76 -9.36 -3.52 9.17
N SER A 77 -9.49 -2.35 8.55
CA SER A 77 -10.79 -1.73 8.27
C SER A 77 -11.70 -2.54 7.33
N LEU A 78 -11.13 -3.52 6.60
CA LEU A 78 -11.89 -4.46 5.76
C LEU A 78 -12.11 -5.82 6.41
N LYS A 79 -11.56 -6.04 7.60
CA LYS A 79 -11.78 -7.26 8.37
C LYS A 79 -13.13 -7.11 9.08
N ILE A 80 -14.18 -7.67 8.47
CA ILE A 80 -15.48 -7.91 9.12
C ILE A 80 -15.28 -8.96 10.21
#